data_AF-A0A7Y4U1W0-F1
#
_entry.id   AF-A0A7Y4U1W0-F1
#
_cell.length_a   1.000
_cell.length_b   1.000
_cell.length_c   1.000
_cell.angle_alpha   90.00
_cell.angle_beta   90.00
_cell.angle_gamma   90.00
#
_symmetry.space_group_name_H-M   'P 1'
#
loop_
_entity.id
_entity.type
_entity.pdbx_description
1 polymer ?
#
loop_
_entity_poly.entity_id
_entity_poly.type
_entity_poly.pdbx_seq_one_letter_code
_entity_poly.pdbx_strand_id
1 'polypeptide(L)'
;MSVPYGMVHGRFQPFHLGHLEYALSALQRCDHLIVGITNPDPSLIVPEPSDPERHLPSANPFTFFERQWMVRAALAEAGCDAQRVSVVPFPIHHPERWRFYCPPGATQFVRLFSAWGREKVERFQAMGWPVVVLDEGVTKQVSGTEVRRRLQMGQGWEELVPAPVARILKESKFSNPRHL
;
A
#
# COMPACT_ATOMS: atom_id res chain seq x y z
N MET A 1 0.80 22.00 9.01
CA MET A 1 0.23 22.54 7.76
C MET A 1 -0.07 21.39 6.83
N SER A 2 -1.20 21.43 6.12
CA SER A 2 -1.52 20.46 5.06
C SER A 2 -0.66 20.75 3.83
N VAL A 3 -0.18 19.71 3.14
CA VAL A 3 0.49 19.84 1.83
C VAL A 3 -0.52 19.62 0.70
N PRO A 4 -0.35 20.22 -0.49
CA PRO A 4 -1.33 20.05 -1.58
C PRO A 4 -1.52 18.59 -1.99
N TYR A 5 -0.42 17.84 -2.13
CA TYR A 5 -0.43 16.44 -2.53
C TYR A 5 0.43 15.62 -1.58
N GLY A 6 -0.18 14.57 -1.03
CA GLY A 6 0.47 13.57 -0.22
C GLY A 6 0.40 12.21 -0.87
N MET A 7 1.42 11.38 -0.70
CA MET A 7 1.43 10.03 -1.26
C MET A 7 1.77 8.99 -0.20
N VAL A 8 0.95 7.96 -0.11
CA VAL A 8 1.28 6.70 0.58
C VAL A 8 1.51 5.62 -0.46
N HIS A 9 2.37 4.66 -0.15
CA HIS A 9 2.70 3.60 -1.10
C HIS A 9 2.93 2.25 -0.43
N GLY A 10 2.46 1.18 -1.06
CA GLY A 10 2.61 -0.17 -0.56
C GLY A 10 2.13 -1.23 -1.55
N ARG A 11 2.49 -2.49 -1.29
CA ARG A 11 2.02 -3.61 -2.12
C ARG A 11 0.54 -3.89 -1.89
N PHE A 12 0.05 -3.67 -0.66
CA PHE A 12 -1.34 -3.89 -0.24
C PHE A 12 -1.85 -5.29 -0.57
N GLN A 13 -1.14 -6.32 -0.11
CA GLN A 13 -1.38 -7.74 -0.40
C GLN A 13 -1.85 -8.53 0.84
N PRO A 14 -3.12 -8.43 1.28
CA PRO A 14 -4.17 -7.49 0.85
C PRO A 14 -4.08 -6.11 1.56
N PHE A 15 -5.07 -5.23 1.32
CA PHE A 15 -5.23 -4.01 2.11
C PHE A 15 -5.79 -4.35 3.51
N HIS A 16 -5.11 -3.93 4.58
CA HIS A 16 -5.41 -4.36 5.95
C HIS A 16 -5.54 -3.14 6.88
N LEU A 17 -5.96 -3.33 8.14
CA LEU A 17 -6.25 -2.21 9.06
C LEU A 17 -5.05 -1.27 9.25
N GLY A 18 -3.83 -1.81 9.39
CA GLY A 18 -2.63 -0.97 9.44
C GLY A 18 -2.35 -0.14 8.17
N HIS A 19 -2.89 -0.52 7.01
CA HIS A 19 -2.83 0.31 5.79
C HIS A 19 -3.91 1.39 5.79
N LEU A 20 -5.10 1.10 6.34
CA LEU A 20 -6.16 2.09 6.51
C LEU A 20 -5.69 3.22 7.43
N GLU A 21 -5.14 2.89 8.59
CA GLU A 21 -4.55 3.87 9.52
C GLU A 21 -3.48 4.73 8.85
N TYR A 22 -2.60 4.11 8.06
CA TYR A 22 -1.54 4.81 7.33
C TYR A 22 -2.12 5.83 6.33
N ALA A 23 -3.13 5.41 5.55
CA ALA A 23 -3.79 6.29 4.60
C ALA A 23 -4.54 7.43 5.29
N LEU A 24 -5.27 7.16 6.37
CA LEU A 24 -6.01 8.18 7.13
C LEU A 24 -5.06 9.20 7.76
N SER A 25 -3.95 8.74 8.36
CA SER A 25 -2.89 9.60 8.89
C SER A 25 -2.29 10.53 7.81
N ALA A 26 -2.11 10.03 6.59
CA ALA A 26 -1.63 10.86 5.48
C ALA A 26 -2.70 11.86 5.00
N LEU A 27 -3.97 11.45 4.92
CA LEU A 27 -5.09 12.29 4.48
C LEU A 27 -5.35 13.49 5.41
N GLN A 28 -4.98 13.38 6.69
CA GLN A 28 -5.02 14.49 7.64
C GLN A 28 -3.93 15.55 7.40
N ARG A 29 -2.89 15.20 6.63
CA ARG A 29 -1.71 16.02 6.38
C ARG A 29 -1.61 16.51 4.94
N CYS A 30 -2.57 16.19 4.08
CA CYS A 30 -2.60 16.64 2.70
C CYS A 30 -4.02 16.96 2.21
N ASP A 31 -4.12 17.83 1.21
CA ASP A 31 -5.39 18.20 0.61
C ASP A 31 -5.89 17.06 -0.29
N HIS A 32 -4.98 16.45 -1.07
CA HIS A 32 -5.26 15.28 -1.92
C HIS A 32 -4.28 14.13 -1.65
N LEU A 33 -4.82 12.96 -1.33
CA LEU A 33 -4.05 11.74 -1.08
C LEU A 33 -3.93 10.88 -2.35
N ILE A 34 -2.70 10.52 -2.68
CA ILE A 34 -2.38 9.54 -3.70
C ILE A 34 -2.01 8.22 -2.99
N VAL A 35 -2.71 7.15 -3.32
CA VAL A 35 -2.38 5.79 -2.87
C VAL A 35 -1.69 5.05 -4.01
N GLY A 36 -0.36 4.96 -3.93
CA GLY A 36 0.47 4.24 -4.90
C GLY A 36 0.54 2.75 -4.60
N ILE A 37 -0.06 1.93 -5.46
CA ILE A 37 0.02 0.48 -5.37
C ILE A 37 1.32 0.01 -6.03
N THR A 38 2.28 -0.41 -5.20
CA THR A 38 3.57 -0.90 -5.70
C THR A 38 3.46 -2.31 -6.27
N ASN A 39 4.40 -2.67 -7.13
CA ASN A 39 4.38 -3.93 -7.88
C ASN A 39 3.04 -4.14 -8.61
N PRO A 40 2.59 -3.16 -9.42
CA PRO A 40 1.29 -3.25 -10.09
C PRO A 40 1.27 -4.32 -11.18
N ASP A 41 2.41 -4.54 -11.84
CA ASP A 41 2.63 -5.53 -12.88
C ASP A 41 3.64 -6.58 -12.37
N PRO A 42 3.23 -7.84 -12.17
CA PRO A 42 4.12 -8.92 -11.76
C PRO A 42 5.32 -9.15 -12.69
N SER A 43 5.20 -8.84 -13.98
CA SER A 43 6.27 -9.05 -14.96
C SER A 43 7.43 -8.05 -14.83
N LEU A 44 7.21 -6.96 -14.11
CA LEU A 44 8.18 -5.87 -13.89
C LEU A 44 8.71 -5.84 -12.45
N ILE A 45 8.44 -6.88 -11.65
CA ILE A 45 8.94 -6.96 -10.28
C ILE A 45 10.44 -7.27 -10.32
N VAL A 46 11.22 -6.45 -9.61
CA VAL A 46 12.67 -6.63 -9.47
C VAL A 46 12.98 -7.23 -8.09
N PRO A 47 13.90 -8.21 -7.98
CA PRO A 47 14.40 -8.68 -6.69
C PRO A 47 14.99 -7.54 -5.87
N GLU A 48 14.65 -7.48 -4.59
CA GLU A 48 15.11 -6.42 -3.68
C GLU A 48 15.94 -7.05 -2.55
N PRO A 49 17.28 -6.83 -2.51
CA PRO A 49 18.15 -7.48 -1.52
C PRO A 49 17.75 -7.20 -0.07
N SER A 50 17.15 -6.04 0.20
CA SER A 50 16.70 -5.64 1.54
C SER A 50 15.34 -6.24 1.95
N ASP A 51 14.66 -6.97 1.07
CA ASP A 51 13.40 -7.71 1.33
C ASP A 51 13.28 -8.89 0.33
N PRO A 52 14.02 -10.00 0.53
CA PRO A 52 14.19 -11.04 -0.48
C PRO A 52 12.90 -11.79 -0.82
N GLU A 53 11.92 -11.85 0.07
CA GLU A 53 10.65 -12.54 -0.18
C GLU A 53 9.63 -11.67 -0.92
N ARG A 54 9.88 -10.36 -1.03
CA ARG A 54 8.94 -9.36 -1.58
C ARG A 54 8.47 -9.66 -3.00
N HIS A 55 9.32 -10.27 -3.81
CA HIS A 55 9.06 -10.50 -5.22
C HIS A 55 8.30 -11.80 -5.50
N LEU A 56 8.18 -12.70 -4.52
CA LEU A 56 7.57 -14.00 -4.70
C LEU A 56 6.06 -13.90 -5.02
N PRO A 57 5.50 -14.81 -5.86
CA PRO A 57 4.06 -14.84 -6.14
C PRO A 57 3.19 -14.98 -4.87
N SER A 58 3.61 -15.80 -3.91
CA SER A 58 2.92 -15.98 -2.63
C SER A 58 2.90 -14.70 -1.77
N ALA A 59 3.83 -13.77 -2.01
CA ALA A 59 3.85 -12.45 -1.38
C ALA A 59 3.00 -11.41 -2.14
N ASN A 60 2.53 -11.76 -3.35
CA ASN A 60 1.77 -10.90 -4.26
C ASN A 60 0.56 -11.61 -4.89
N PRO A 61 -0.35 -12.23 -4.12
CA PRO A 61 -1.44 -13.04 -4.65
C PRO A 61 -2.52 -12.23 -5.40
N PHE A 62 -2.63 -10.92 -5.13
CA PHE A 62 -3.67 -10.06 -5.72
C PHE A 62 -3.12 -9.16 -6.84
N THR A 63 -3.90 -8.99 -7.90
CA THR A 63 -3.62 -8.10 -9.03
C THR A 63 -3.69 -6.63 -8.61
N PHE A 64 -3.19 -5.72 -9.46
CA PHE A 64 -3.37 -4.28 -9.21
C PHE A 64 -4.85 -3.90 -9.06
N PHE A 65 -5.72 -4.42 -9.95
CA PHE A 65 -7.14 -4.10 -9.97
C PHE A 65 -7.84 -4.50 -8.67
N GLU A 66 -7.58 -5.72 -8.19
CA GLU A 66 -8.12 -6.23 -6.92
C GLU A 66 -7.72 -5.35 -5.74
N ARG A 67 -6.43 -5.01 -5.66
CA ARG A 67 -5.91 -4.16 -4.59
C ARG A 67 -6.46 -2.75 -4.65
N GLN A 68 -6.62 -2.19 -5.86
CA GLN A 68 -7.27 -0.90 -6.04
C GLN A 68 -8.72 -0.93 -5.55
N TRP A 69 -9.46 -2.01 -5.83
CA TRP A 69 -10.82 -2.15 -5.34
C TRP A 69 -10.85 -2.21 -3.81
N MET A 70 -9.98 -3.02 -3.18
CA MET A 70 -9.86 -3.10 -1.72
C MET A 70 -9.57 -1.73 -1.08
N VAL A 71 -8.60 -0.97 -1.64
CA VAL A 71 -8.26 0.38 -1.16
C VAL A 71 -9.45 1.32 -1.24
N ARG A 72 -10.10 1.40 -2.41
CA ARG A 72 -11.23 2.33 -2.63
C ARG A 72 -12.40 2.00 -1.72
N ALA A 73 -12.73 0.72 -1.57
CA ALA A 73 -13.84 0.29 -0.72
C ALA A 73 -13.56 0.56 0.76
N ALA A 74 -12.32 0.31 1.23
CA ALA A 74 -11.92 0.61 2.60
C ALA A 74 -11.98 2.11 2.93
N LEU A 75 -11.48 2.96 2.03
CA LEU A 75 -11.50 4.42 2.25
C LEU A 75 -12.92 5.00 2.16
N ALA A 76 -13.76 4.49 1.27
CA ALA A 76 -15.16 4.89 1.18
C ALA A 76 -15.94 4.55 2.45
N GLU A 77 -15.77 3.33 2.99
CA GLU A 77 -16.39 2.91 4.26
C GLU A 77 -15.90 3.76 5.44
N ALA A 78 -14.63 4.20 5.42
CA ALA A 78 -14.08 5.12 6.41
C ALA A 78 -14.56 6.58 6.26
N GLY A 79 -15.49 6.86 5.34
CA GLY A 79 -16.04 8.20 5.12
C GLY A 79 -15.09 9.16 4.40
N CYS A 80 -14.04 8.66 3.73
CA CYS A 80 -13.14 9.51 2.97
C CYS A 80 -13.84 10.04 1.72
N ASP A 81 -13.72 11.35 1.47
CA ASP A 81 -14.17 11.96 0.23
C ASP A 81 -13.38 11.39 -0.96
N ALA A 82 -14.10 10.76 -1.89
CA ALA A 82 -13.53 10.18 -3.09
C ALA A 82 -12.86 11.22 -4.00
N GLN A 83 -13.25 12.49 -3.91
CA GLN A 83 -12.63 13.58 -4.68
C GLN A 83 -11.23 13.91 -4.17
N ARG A 84 -10.90 13.58 -2.92
CA ARG A 84 -9.61 13.83 -2.28
C ARG A 84 -8.64 12.65 -2.37
N VAL A 85 -9.00 11.60 -3.10
CA VAL A 85 -8.21 10.37 -3.18
C VAL A 85 -8.02 9.92 -4.62
N SER A 86 -6.78 9.60 -4.99
CA SER A 86 -6.46 8.88 -6.23
C SER A 86 -5.71 7.59 -5.92
N VAL A 87 -6.07 6.49 -6.59
CA VAL A 87 -5.37 5.21 -6.45
C VAL A 87 -4.70 4.88 -7.78
N VAL A 88 -3.37 4.84 -7.78
CA VAL A 88 -2.55 4.72 -8.99
C VAL A 88 -1.62 3.51 -8.91
N PRO A 89 -1.26 2.87 -10.04
CA PRO A 89 -0.12 1.97 -10.06
C PRO A 89 1.14 2.77 -9.76
N PHE A 90 2.09 2.18 -9.03
CA PHE A 90 3.32 2.90 -8.67
C PHE A 90 4.57 2.02 -8.87
N PRO A 91 5.40 2.31 -9.89
CA PRO A 91 6.60 1.54 -10.17
C PRO A 91 7.75 1.97 -9.24
N ILE A 92 7.69 1.55 -7.97
CA ILE A 92 8.65 1.95 -6.91
C ILE A 92 10.12 1.65 -7.26
N HIS A 93 10.38 0.65 -8.11
CA HIS A 93 11.73 0.28 -8.56
C HIS A 93 12.23 1.09 -9.77
N HIS A 94 11.41 2.00 -10.31
CA HIS A 94 11.72 2.81 -11.49
C HIS A 94 11.55 4.31 -11.19
N PRO A 95 12.50 4.94 -10.45
CA PRO A 95 12.41 6.35 -10.05
C PRO A 95 12.21 7.33 -11.21
N GLU A 96 12.76 7.03 -12.38
CA GLU A 96 12.62 7.82 -13.60
C GLU A 96 11.16 7.94 -14.08
N ARG A 97 10.28 7.06 -13.61
CA ARG A 97 8.86 7.00 -13.97
C ARG A 97 7.94 7.63 -12.94
N TRP A 98 8.39 7.97 -11.73
CA TRP A 98 7.50 8.43 -10.64
C TRP A 98 6.68 9.66 -10.99
N ARG A 99 7.26 10.61 -11.74
CA ARG A 99 6.60 11.83 -12.22
C ARG A 99 5.34 11.61 -13.05
N PHE A 100 5.12 10.39 -13.58
CA PHE A 100 3.92 10.05 -14.34
C PHE A 100 2.74 9.63 -13.45
N TYR A 101 2.98 9.39 -12.15
CA TYR A 101 1.99 8.83 -11.22
C TYR A 101 1.68 9.76 -10.04
N CYS A 102 2.47 10.82 -9.83
CA CYS A 102 2.19 11.85 -8.84
C CYS A 102 2.70 13.22 -9.31
N PRO A 103 2.04 14.33 -8.90
CA PRO A 103 2.49 15.68 -9.20
C PRO A 103 3.90 15.95 -8.64
N PRO A 104 4.71 16.79 -9.31
CA PRO A 104 5.99 17.25 -8.77
C PRO A 104 5.82 17.83 -7.36
N GLY A 105 6.74 17.50 -6.45
CA GLY A 105 6.71 17.98 -5.07
C GLY A 105 5.69 17.29 -4.15
N ALA A 106 4.95 16.27 -4.63
CA ALA A 106 4.09 15.48 -3.76
C ALA A 106 4.88 14.87 -2.59
N THR A 107 4.44 15.13 -1.36
CA THR A 107 5.12 14.63 -0.16
C THR A 107 4.92 13.13 -0.03
N GLN A 108 6.03 12.40 0.05
CA GLN A 108 6.05 10.96 0.25
C GLN A 108 5.96 10.66 1.74
N PHE A 109 4.81 10.17 2.18
CA PHE A 109 4.64 9.70 3.54
C PHE A 109 5.20 8.29 3.65
N VAL A 110 6.05 8.00 4.63
CA VAL A 110 6.65 6.67 4.79
C VAL A 110 6.53 6.20 6.24
N ARG A 111 6.14 4.94 6.45
CA ARG A 111 6.27 4.28 7.76
C ARG A 111 7.54 3.43 7.79
N LEU A 112 8.37 3.61 8.81
CA LEU A 112 9.66 2.91 8.97
C LEU A 112 9.51 1.66 9.84
N PHE A 113 9.08 0.56 9.23
CA PHE A 113 8.97 -0.75 9.92
C PHE A 113 10.01 -1.78 9.48
N SER A 114 10.90 -1.45 8.54
CA SER A 114 11.90 -2.38 8.00
C SER A 114 13.08 -1.65 7.37
N ALA A 115 14.16 -2.38 7.06
CA ALA A 115 15.31 -1.86 6.30
C ALA A 115 14.89 -1.26 4.96
N TRP A 116 14.00 -1.95 4.22
CA TRP A 116 13.36 -1.41 3.01
C TRP A 116 12.63 -0.07 3.24
N GLY A 117 12.04 0.13 4.42
CA GLY A 117 11.44 1.41 4.80
C GLY A 117 12.45 2.55 4.74
N ARG A 118 13.64 2.34 5.31
CA ARG A 118 14.74 3.33 5.33
C ARG A 118 15.30 3.57 3.93
N GLU A 119 15.56 2.50 3.19
CA GLU A 119 16.07 2.60 1.81
C GLU A 119 15.13 3.40 0.90
N LYS A 120 13.80 3.26 1.06
CA LYS A 120 12.84 4.11 0.34
C LYS A 120 13.00 5.58 0.68
N VAL A 121 13.15 5.93 1.96
CA VAL A 121 13.33 7.33 2.38
C VAL A 121 14.55 7.92 1.69
N GLU A 122 15.68 7.22 1.76
CA GLU A 122 16.93 7.63 1.11
C GLU A 122 16.74 7.79 -0.41
N ARG A 123 16.08 6.81 -1.06
CA ARG A 123 15.81 6.83 -2.50
C ARG A 123 14.93 8.01 -2.93
N PHE A 124 13.89 8.34 -2.16
CA PHE A 124 13.04 9.49 -2.44
C PHE A 124 13.78 10.81 -2.26
N GLN A 125 14.53 10.94 -1.17
CA GLN A 125 15.33 12.13 -0.88
C GLN A 125 16.40 12.38 -1.94
N ALA A 126 17.11 11.32 -2.36
CA ALA A 126 18.10 11.39 -3.44
C ALA A 126 17.52 11.85 -4.78
N MET A 127 16.23 11.57 -5.02
CA MET A 127 15.49 11.99 -6.21
C MET A 127 14.78 13.35 -6.04
N GLY A 128 15.02 14.06 -4.93
CA GLY A 128 14.50 15.39 -4.66
C GLY A 128 13.03 15.44 -4.21
N TRP A 129 12.45 14.32 -3.79
CA TRP A 129 11.07 14.28 -3.29
C TRP A 129 11.01 14.64 -1.80
N PRO A 130 10.05 15.49 -1.37
CA PRO A 130 9.82 15.72 0.05
C PRO A 130 9.37 14.43 0.72
N VAL A 131 9.97 14.07 1.85
CA VAL A 131 9.62 12.85 2.61
C VAL A 131 9.22 13.22 4.03
N VAL A 132 8.12 12.63 4.49
CA VAL A 132 7.69 12.71 5.89
C VAL A 132 7.58 11.29 6.44
N VAL A 133 8.35 11.00 7.48
CA VAL A 133 8.20 9.75 8.20
C VAL A 133 7.00 9.87 9.14
N LEU A 134 6.03 8.96 8.98
CA LEU A 134 4.90 8.84 9.89
C LEU A 134 5.22 7.82 10.98
N ASP A 135 4.69 8.09 12.18
CA ASP A 135 4.65 7.14 13.30
C ASP A 135 6.02 6.56 13.69
N GLU A 136 7.03 7.44 13.86
CA GLU A 136 8.34 7.05 14.37
C GLU A 136 8.20 6.32 15.72
N GLY A 137 8.62 5.06 15.78
CA GLY A 137 8.60 4.25 17.01
C GLY A 137 7.32 3.45 17.28
N VAL A 138 6.31 3.51 16.42
CA VAL A 138 5.10 2.68 16.56
C VAL A 138 5.34 1.27 15.99
N THR A 139 4.94 0.22 16.72
CA THR A 139 5.05 -1.15 16.23
C THR A 139 3.93 -1.49 15.24
N LYS A 140 4.29 -2.26 14.22
CA LYS A 140 3.34 -2.71 13.20
C LYS A 140 2.36 -3.73 13.80
N GLN A 141 1.14 -3.30 14.09
CA GLN A 141 0.11 -4.16 14.69
C GLN A 141 -0.42 -5.22 13.72
N VAL A 142 -0.50 -4.92 12.42
CA VAL A 142 -0.99 -5.84 11.38
C VAL A 142 -0.03 -5.90 10.21
N SER A 143 0.30 -7.10 9.75
CA SER A 143 1.15 -7.33 8.57
C SER A 143 0.45 -8.13 7.49
N GLY A 144 0.68 -7.78 6.23
CA GLY A 144 0.17 -8.57 5.10
C GLY A 144 0.62 -10.03 5.14
N THR A 145 1.80 -10.35 5.67
CA THR A 145 2.26 -11.74 5.84
C THR A 145 1.35 -12.51 6.78
N GLU A 146 1.01 -11.92 7.93
CA GLU A 146 0.08 -12.54 8.88
C GLU A 146 -1.33 -12.68 8.30
N VAL A 147 -1.82 -11.66 7.59
CA VAL A 147 -3.13 -11.73 6.92
C VAL A 147 -3.15 -12.86 5.88
N ARG A 148 -2.12 -12.98 5.04
CA ARG A 148 -2.03 -14.07 4.03
C ARG A 148 -1.95 -15.45 4.68
N ARG A 149 -1.19 -15.58 5.78
CA ARG A 149 -1.09 -16.82 6.55
C ARG A 149 -2.47 -17.25 7.10
N ARG A 150 -3.22 -16.32 7.69
CA ARG A 150 -4.56 -16.60 8.24
C ARG A 150 -5.61 -16.86 7.15
N LEU A 151 -5.50 -16.18 6.01
CA LEU A 151 -6.30 -16.47 4.81
C LEU A 151 -6.09 -17.90 4.32
N GLN A 152 -4.84 -18.36 4.22
CA GLN A 152 -4.51 -19.74 3.83
C GLN A 152 -5.07 -20.77 4.81
N MET A 153 -5.12 -20.43 6.11
CA MET A 153 -5.72 -21.29 7.14
C MET A 153 -7.25 -21.18 7.22
N GLY A 154 -7.88 -20.26 6.49
CA GLY A 154 -9.32 -20.05 6.49
C GLY A 154 -9.89 -19.52 7.82
N GLN A 155 -9.07 -18.94 8.70
CA GLN A 155 -9.52 -18.54 10.04
C GLN A 155 -8.92 -17.23 10.54
N GLY A 156 -9.76 -16.38 11.14
CA GLY A 156 -9.35 -15.20 11.93
C GLY A 156 -8.64 -14.11 11.13
N TRP A 157 -8.79 -14.05 9.81
CA TRP A 157 -8.17 -13.01 8.98
C TRP A 157 -9.07 -11.79 8.82
N GLU A 158 -10.39 -11.96 9.00
CA GLU A 158 -11.38 -10.88 8.82
C GLU A 158 -11.18 -9.73 9.81
N GLU A 159 -10.75 -10.02 11.04
CA GLU A 159 -10.46 -9.00 12.06
C GLU A 159 -9.25 -8.14 11.72
N LEU A 160 -8.42 -8.56 10.76
CA LEU A 160 -7.18 -7.86 10.39
C LEU A 160 -7.38 -6.90 9.22
N VAL A 161 -8.56 -6.92 8.57
CA VAL A 161 -8.85 -6.13 7.38
C VAL A 161 -10.12 -5.30 7.57
N PRO A 162 -10.28 -4.18 6.84
CA PRO A 162 -11.56 -3.47 6.83
C PRO A 162 -12.70 -4.37 6.35
N ALA A 163 -13.89 -4.22 6.94
CA ALA A 163 -15.09 -4.97 6.57
C ALA A 163 -15.38 -5.05 5.05
N PRO A 164 -15.28 -3.96 4.25
CA PRO A 164 -15.43 -4.06 2.80
C PRO A 164 -14.37 -4.94 2.12
N VAL A 165 -13.13 -4.94 2.62
CA VAL A 165 -12.08 -5.83 2.10
C VAL A 165 -12.40 -7.29 2.41
N ALA A 166 -12.93 -7.58 3.61
CA ALA A 166 -13.39 -8.92 3.94
C ALA A 166 -14.53 -9.40 3.02
N ARG A 167 -15.47 -8.52 2.67
CA ARG A 167 -16.52 -8.83 1.69
C ARG A 167 -15.94 -9.14 0.32
N ILE A 168 -15.05 -8.29 -0.20
CA ILE A 168 -14.38 -8.50 -1.49
C ILE A 168 -13.62 -9.83 -1.53
N LEU A 169 -12.87 -10.16 -0.47
CA LEU A 169 -12.10 -11.41 -0.41
C LEU A 169 -12.98 -12.67 -0.33
N LYS A 170 -14.22 -12.55 0.19
CA LYS A 170 -15.21 -13.64 0.25
C LYS A 170 -15.97 -13.84 -1.05
N GLU A 171 -16.03 -12.84 -1.94
CA GLU A 171 -16.61 -13.00 -3.26
C GLU A 171 -15.77 -13.99 -4.08
N SER A 172 -16.34 -15.17 -4.39
CA SER A 172 -15.67 -16.34 -4.99
C SER A 172 -15.00 -16.10 -6.35
N LYS A 173 -15.11 -14.89 -6.92
CA LYS A 173 -14.44 -14.48 -8.15
C LYS A 173 -12.98 -14.07 -7.94
N PHE A 174 -12.58 -13.78 -6.69
CA PHE A 174 -11.19 -13.47 -6.30
C PHE A 174 -10.48 -14.61 -5.59
N SER A 175 -11.25 -15.62 -5.17
CA SER A 175 -10.78 -16.75 -4.38
C SER A 175 -10.17 -17.87 -5.23
N ASN A 176 -9.83 -17.66 -6.51
CA ASN A 176 -9.23 -18.74 -7.30
C ASN A 176 -7.78 -18.96 -6.82
N PRO A 177 -7.49 -20.05 -6.08
CA PRO A 177 -6.18 -20.32 -5.53
C PRO A 177 -5.33 -21.02 -6.59
N ARG A 178 -5.15 -20.39 -7.76
CA ARG A 178 -4.14 -20.88 -8.71
C ARG A 178 -2.73 -20.42 -8.34
N HIS A 179 -2.57 -19.61 -7.29
CA HIS A 179 -1.28 -19.00 -6.91
C HIS A 179 -1.02 -18.87 -5.39
N LEU A 180 -1.76 -19.59 -4.52
CA LEU A 180 -1.37 -19.77 -3.11
C LEU A 180 -0.70 -21.13 -2.91
#